data_AF-A0AAV4YHS7-F1
#
_entry.id   AF-A0AAV4YHS7-F1
#
_cell.length_a   1.000
_cell.length_b   1.000
_cell.length_c   1.000
_cell.angle_alpha   90.00
_cell.angle_beta   90.00
_cell.angle_gamma   90.00
#
_symmetry.space_group_name_H-M   'P 1'
#
loop_
_entity.id
_entity.type
_entity.pdbx_description
1 polymer ?
#
loop_
_entity_poly.entity_id
_entity_poly.type
_entity_poly.pdbx_seq_one_letter_code
_entity_poly.pdbx_strand_id
1 'polypeptide(L)'
;MHIDIHDEIDRKALEAMEAAMAIIFEGGLNRAQADALLGVLQTGFNGITTANLDYGSLLTELSVSVAGTPDWQCVFSRVYRSPAGTLHRLVISNCTLKFAQIGEKSGSDYELEFAVPSEAFRMANHKHNELLKAGYRIGRRQS
;
A
#
# COMPACT_ATOMS: atom_id res chain seq x y z
N MET A 1 35.06 -3.38 -21.22
CA MET A 1 33.63 -3.28 -20.86
C MET A 1 33.32 -1.79 -20.77
N HIS A 2 32.69 -1.23 -21.79
CA HIS A 2 32.26 0.17 -21.78
C HIS A 2 30.89 0.16 -21.10
N ILE A 3 30.80 0.65 -19.86
CA ILE A 3 29.52 0.82 -19.21
C ILE A 3 28.93 2.09 -19.82
N ASP A 4 27.82 1.95 -20.54
CA ASP A 4 27.05 3.12 -20.94
C ASP A 4 26.49 3.75 -19.66
N ILE A 5 26.87 5.00 -19.41
CA ILE A 5 26.44 5.74 -18.23
C ILE A 5 24.92 5.87 -18.21
N HIS A 6 24.26 5.90 -19.37
CA HIS A 6 22.80 5.94 -19.46
C HIS A 6 22.15 4.63 -19.00
N ASP A 7 22.71 3.48 -19.38
CA ASP A 7 22.20 2.17 -18.95
C ASP A 7 22.35 1.98 -17.43
N GLU A 8 23.45 2.48 -16.84
CA GLU A 8 23.68 2.39 -15.40
C GLU A 8 22.76 3.34 -14.61
N ILE A 9 22.46 4.53 -15.15
CA ILE A 9 21.46 5.45 -14.59
C ILE A 9 20.07 4.80 -14.62
N ASP A 10 19.68 4.21 -15.75
CA ASP A 10 18.40 3.52 -15.91
C ASP A 10 18.23 2.37 -14.91
N ARG A 11 19.27 1.54 -14.77
CA ARG A 11 19.27 0.44 -13.80
C ARG A 11 19.12 0.94 -12.36
N LYS A 12 19.87 1.97 -11.96
CA LYS A 12 19.83 2.52 -10.60
C LYS A 12 18.51 3.19 -10.27
N ALA A 13 17.93 3.86 -11.24
CA ALA A 13 16.63 4.50 -11.09
C ALA A 13 15.51 3.47 -10.91
N LEU A 14 15.53 2.38 -11.69
CA LEU A 14 14.59 1.27 -11.53
C LEU A 14 14.71 0.62 -10.15
N GLU A 15 15.94 0.29 -9.71
CA GLU A 15 16.20 -0.27 -8.38
C GLU A 15 15.66 0.63 -7.25
N ALA A 16 15.83 1.96 -7.37
CA ALA A 16 15.35 2.92 -6.39
C ALA A 16 13.81 3.00 -6.35
N MET A 17 13.15 2.99 -7.51
CA MET A 17 11.68 3.01 -7.61
C MET A 17 11.06 1.71 -7.09
N GLU A 18 11.63 0.56 -7.42
CA GLU A 18 11.20 -0.75 -6.91
C GLU A 18 11.35 -0.83 -5.38
N ALA A 19 12.49 -0.39 -4.84
CA ALA A 19 12.71 -0.35 -3.40
C ALA A 19 11.73 0.58 -2.68
N ALA A 20 11.44 1.76 -3.25
CA ALA A 20 10.46 2.68 -2.71
C ALA A 20 9.04 2.08 -2.70
N MET A 21 8.63 1.42 -3.78
CA MET A 21 7.37 0.67 -3.82
C MET A 21 7.33 -0.41 -2.73
N ALA A 22 8.40 -1.20 -2.58
CA ALA A 22 8.46 -2.24 -1.55
C ALA A 22 8.28 -1.66 -0.14
N ILE A 23 8.98 -0.58 0.21
CA ILE A 23 8.87 0.09 1.51
C ILE A 23 7.44 0.61 1.75
N ILE A 24 6.80 1.18 0.72
CA ILE A 24 5.42 1.64 0.76
C ILE A 24 4.46 0.44 1.01
N PHE A 25 4.64 -0.67 0.29
CA PHE A 25 3.81 -1.86 0.41
C PHE A 25 3.98 -2.61 1.73
N GLU A 26 5.21 -2.66 2.25
CA GLU A 26 5.53 -3.21 3.57
C GLU A 26 4.91 -2.40 4.71
N GLY A 27 4.51 -1.17 4.41
CA GLY A 27 3.82 -0.30 5.34
C GLY A 27 4.74 0.33 6.37
N GLY A 28 6.02 0.47 6.02
CA GLY A 28 7.02 1.16 6.83
C GLY A 28 6.83 2.67 6.88
N LEU A 29 6.01 3.24 5.99
CA LEU A 29 5.81 4.69 5.85
C LEU A 29 4.37 5.11 6.08
N ASN A 30 4.21 6.26 6.73
CA ASN A 30 2.98 7.03 6.72
C ASN A 30 2.80 7.79 5.43
N ARG A 31 1.57 8.27 5.19
CA ARG A 31 1.27 9.02 3.98
C ARG A 31 2.22 10.20 3.75
N ALA A 32 2.47 11.02 4.77
CA ALA A 32 3.38 12.15 4.67
C ALA A 32 4.83 11.71 4.33
N GLN A 33 5.28 10.58 4.87
CA GLN A 33 6.59 9.99 4.58
C GLN A 33 6.66 9.38 3.18
N ALA A 34 5.57 8.75 2.73
CA ALA A 34 5.44 8.20 1.40
C ALA A 34 5.37 9.32 0.34
N ASP A 35 4.63 10.41 0.62
CA ASP A 35 4.61 11.63 -0.19
C ASP A 35 6.00 12.29 -0.23
N ALA A 36 6.70 12.37 0.90
CA ALA A 36 8.07 12.90 0.95
C ALA A 36 9.05 12.05 0.12
N LEU A 37 8.97 10.72 0.22
CA LEU A 37 9.78 9.80 -0.58
C LEU A 37 9.48 9.95 -2.08
N LEU A 38 8.21 10.03 -2.46
CA LEU A 38 7.80 10.30 -3.83
C LEU A 38 8.32 11.65 -4.31
N GLY A 39 8.27 12.70 -3.49
CA GLY A 39 8.81 14.02 -3.82
C GLY A 39 10.32 14.00 -4.09
N VAL A 40 11.09 13.21 -3.33
CA VAL A 40 12.54 13.01 -3.56
C VAL A 40 12.78 12.28 -4.88
N LEU A 41 12.02 11.22 -5.17
CA LEU A 41 12.15 10.47 -6.43
C LEU A 41 11.73 11.31 -7.63
N GLN A 42 10.64 12.06 -7.52
CA GLN A 42 10.24 13.03 -8.54
C GLN A 42 11.33 14.09 -8.73
N THR A 43 11.94 14.62 -7.67
CA THR A 43 13.03 15.60 -7.82
C THR A 43 14.27 14.99 -8.51
N GLY A 44 14.60 13.73 -8.20
CA GLY A 44 15.78 13.06 -8.75
C GLY A 44 15.62 12.56 -10.19
N PHE A 45 14.40 12.17 -10.59
CA PHE A 45 14.16 11.50 -11.88
C PHE A 45 13.25 12.29 -12.83
N ASN A 46 12.54 13.32 -12.37
CA ASN A 46 11.70 14.12 -13.26
C ASN A 46 12.57 14.92 -14.24
N GLY A 47 12.26 14.80 -15.53
CA GLY A 47 13.05 15.40 -16.61
C GLY A 47 14.20 14.53 -17.12
N ILE A 48 14.48 13.38 -16.50
CA ILE A 48 15.36 12.36 -17.11
C ILE A 48 14.56 11.68 -18.22
N THR A 49 15.12 11.71 -19.43
CA THR A 49 14.54 11.05 -20.61
C THR A 49 15.59 10.10 -21.16
N THR A 50 15.24 8.83 -21.25
CA THR A 50 16.07 7.82 -21.92
C THR A 50 15.22 7.08 -22.95
N ALA A 51 15.88 6.45 -23.93
CA ALA A 51 15.18 5.68 -24.96
C ALA A 51 14.60 4.37 -24.42
N ASN A 52 15.10 3.92 -23.26
CA ASN A 52 14.88 2.57 -22.75
C ASN A 52 13.90 2.51 -21.58
N LEU A 53 13.66 3.63 -20.87
CA LEU A 53 12.81 3.66 -19.68
C LEU A 53 11.86 4.86 -19.68
N ASP A 54 10.57 4.59 -19.43
CA ASP A 54 9.56 5.62 -19.20
C ASP A 54 9.42 5.91 -17.71
N TYR A 55 10.25 6.84 -17.23
CA TYR A 55 10.21 7.34 -15.85
C TYR A 55 8.88 7.98 -15.47
N GLY A 56 8.18 8.60 -16.42
CA GLY A 56 6.89 9.24 -16.17
C GLY A 56 5.83 8.23 -15.74
N SER A 57 5.78 7.09 -16.44
CA SER A 57 4.88 5.99 -16.10
C SER A 57 5.20 5.37 -14.73
N LEU A 58 6.49 5.13 -14.43
CA LEU A 58 6.90 4.57 -13.13
C LEU A 58 6.61 5.52 -11.96
N LEU A 59 6.90 6.81 -12.11
CA LEU A 59 6.57 7.82 -11.10
C LEU A 59 5.05 7.96 -10.92
N THR A 60 4.26 7.73 -11.98
CA THR A 60 2.80 7.70 -11.90
C THR A 60 2.30 6.49 -11.11
N GLU A 61 2.83 5.29 -11.35
CA GLU A 61 2.50 4.10 -10.54
C GLU A 61 2.87 4.27 -9.07
N LEU A 62 4.02 4.86 -8.79
CA LEU A 62 4.47 5.14 -7.44
C LEU A 62 3.54 6.15 -6.76
N SER A 63 3.11 7.18 -7.49
CA SER A 63 2.13 8.17 -7.00
C SER A 63 0.78 7.54 -6.65
N VAL A 64 0.31 6.57 -7.45
CA VAL A 64 -0.93 5.80 -7.15
C VAL A 64 -0.75 4.94 -5.89
N SER A 65 0.44 4.37 -5.70
CA SER A 65 0.76 3.56 -4.52
C SER A 65 0.83 4.41 -3.25
N VAL A 66 1.48 5.58 -3.31
CA VAL A 66 1.45 6.59 -2.24
C VAL A 66 0.03 7.07 -1.98
N ALA A 67 -0.78 7.28 -3.03
CA ALA A 67 -2.20 7.63 -2.93
C ALA A 67 -2.99 6.66 -2.03
N GLY A 68 -2.59 5.39 -2.02
CA GLY A 68 -3.19 4.32 -1.21
C GLY A 68 -2.62 4.16 0.20
N THR A 69 -1.55 4.89 0.56
CA THR A 69 -0.98 4.82 1.92
C THR A 69 -1.87 5.54 2.94
N PRO A 70 -2.04 4.97 4.14
CA PRO A 70 -2.87 5.59 5.16
C PRO A 70 -2.18 6.84 5.73
N ASP A 71 -2.96 7.91 5.94
CA ASP A 71 -2.60 8.93 6.93
C ASP A 71 -2.55 8.25 8.29
N TRP A 72 -1.47 8.37 9.05
CA TRP A 72 -1.37 7.70 10.35
C TRP A 72 -2.32 8.28 11.41
N GLN A 73 -3.06 9.34 11.05
CA GLN A 73 -4.20 9.85 11.81
C GLN A 73 -5.55 9.23 11.37
N CYS A 74 -5.60 8.52 10.25
CA CYS A 74 -6.81 7.93 9.68
C CYS A 74 -6.69 6.42 9.49
N VAL A 75 -7.01 5.70 10.57
CA VAL A 75 -7.84 4.49 10.62
C VAL A 75 -7.94 3.76 9.26
N PHE A 76 -6.99 2.87 8.94
CA PHE A 76 -7.17 1.90 7.86
C PHE A 76 -8.53 1.23 8.09
N SER A 77 -9.52 1.51 7.26
CA SER A 77 -10.90 1.05 7.44
C SER A 77 -11.43 0.67 6.07
N ARG A 78 -11.51 -0.63 5.81
CA ARG A 78 -12.04 -1.16 4.54
C ARG A 78 -13.22 -2.08 4.82
N VAL A 79 -14.25 -1.92 4.02
CA VAL A 79 -15.41 -2.82 4.02
C VAL A 79 -15.24 -3.83 2.90
N TYR A 80 -15.46 -5.10 3.22
CA TYR A 80 -15.44 -6.21 2.29
C TYR A 80 -16.81 -6.86 2.23
N ARG A 81 -17.18 -7.33 1.05
CA ARG A 81 -18.29 -8.24 0.83
C ARG A 81 -17.73 -9.64 0.65
N SER A 82 -18.15 -10.57 1.49
CA SER A 82 -17.81 -11.99 1.37
C SER A 82 -18.49 -12.61 0.15
N PRO A 83 -18.01 -13.78 -0.32
CA PRO A 83 -18.71 -14.55 -1.36
C PRO A 83 -20.16 -14.90 -1.00
N ALA A 84 -20.46 -15.06 0.29
CA ALA A 84 -21.81 -15.29 0.81
C ALA A 84 -22.68 -14.02 0.85
N GLY A 85 -22.14 -12.87 0.45
CA GLY A 85 -22.85 -11.59 0.39
C GLY A 85 -22.83 -10.77 1.68
N THR A 86 -22.30 -11.31 2.78
CA THR A 86 -22.18 -10.62 4.07
C THR A 86 -21.09 -9.55 4.04
N LEU A 87 -21.30 -8.46 4.79
CA LEU A 87 -20.34 -7.36 4.86
C LEU A 87 -19.47 -7.49 6.09
N HIS A 88 -18.17 -7.26 5.92
CA HIS A 88 -17.16 -7.27 6.97
C HIS A 88 -16.36 -5.97 6.95
N ARG A 89 -15.84 -5.53 8.09
CA ARG A 89 -14.98 -4.35 8.20
C ARG A 89 -13.64 -4.76 8.78
N LEU A 90 -12.57 -4.44 8.05
CA LEU A 90 -11.18 -4.51 8.54
C LEU A 90 -10.77 -3.11 8.97
N VAL A 91 -10.43 -2.93 10.24
CA VAL A 91 -10.10 -1.63 10.82
C VAL A 91 -8.81 -1.69 11.65
N ILE A 92 -7.96 -0.66 11.57
CA ILE A 92 -6.85 -0.44 12.51
C ILE A 92 -7.21 0.71 13.45
N SER A 93 -7.08 0.49 14.76
CA SER A 93 -7.22 1.52 15.79
C SER A 93 -6.27 1.21 16.95
N ASN A 94 -5.50 2.19 17.43
CA ASN A 94 -4.60 2.04 18.60
C ASN A 94 -3.71 0.77 18.57
N CYS A 95 -2.97 0.54 17.48
CA CYS A 95 -2.16 -0.68 17.27
C CYS A 95 -2.96 -1.99 17.24
N THR A 96 -4.29 -1.93 17.18
CA THR A 96 -5.16 -3.11 17.09
C THR A 96 -5.73 -3.23 15.69
N LEU A 97 -5.56 -4.39 15.07
CA LEU A 97 -6.23 -4.78 13.83
C LEU A 97 -7.47 -5.59 14.16
N LYS A 98 -8.63 -5.15 13.68
CA LYS A 98 -9.90 -5.81 13.89
C LYS A 98 -10.58 -6.13 12.58
N PHE A 99 -11.07 -7.36 12.44
CA PHE A 99 -11.96 -7.76 11.35
C PHE A 99 -13.26 -8.26 11.96
N ALA A 100 -14.38 -7.69 11.54
CA ALA A 100 -15.67 -8.11 12.06
C ALA A 100 -16.77 -8.02 11.00
N GLN A 101 -17.71 -8.96 11.04
CA GLN A 101 -18.95 -8.85 10.29
C GLN A 101 -19.74 -7.61 10.78
N ILE A 102 -20.34 -6.90 9.83
CA ILE A 102 -21.17 -5.71 10.11
C ILE A 102 -22.57 -6.19 10.48
N GLY A 103 -23.05 -5.77 11.65
CA GLY A 103 -24.41 -6.02 12.15
C GLY A 103 -24.51 -7.23 13.08
N GLU A 104 -23.76 -8.31 12.81
CA GLU A 104 -23.77 -9.53 13.62
C GLU A 104 -22.35 -10.00 13.86
N LYS A 105 -22.10 -10.67 15.00
CA LYS A 105 -20.83 -11.35 15.25
C LYS A 105 -20.77 -12.62 14.41
N SER A 106 -19.63 -12.83 13.76
CA SER A 106 -19.33 -14.06 13.01
C SER A 106 -18.21 -14.84 13.68
N GLY A 107 -18.15 -16.16 13.44
CA GLY A 107 -16.98 -16.98 13.81
C GLY A 107 -15.70 -16.59 13.06
N SER A 108 -15.80 -15.75 12.02
CA SER A 108 -14.65 -15.17 11.31
C SER A 108 -14.13 -13.87 11.93
N ASP A 109 -14.79 -13.34 12.96
CA ASP A 109 -14.38 -12.09 13.61
C ASP A 109 -13.09 -12.32 14.39
N TYR A 110 -12.16 -11.37 14.28
CA TYR A 110 -10.91 -11.41 15.02
C TYR A 110 -10.43 -10.01 15.42
N GLU A 111 -9.59 -9.99 16.46
CA GLU A 111 -8.91 -8.81 16.96
C GLU A 111 -7.48 -9.19 17.31
N LEU A 112 -6.50 -8.43 16.79
CA LEU A 112 -5.07 -8.67 16.96
C LEU A 112 -4.42 -7.39 17.47
N GLU A 113 -3.75 -7.45 18.61
CA GLU A 113 -3.01 -6.33 19.20
C GLU A 113 -1.52 -6.41 18.84
N PHE A 114 -0.91 -5.26 18.57
CA PHE A 114 0.49 -5.14 18.19
C PHE A 114 1.22 -4.13 19.09
N ALA A 115 2.55 -4.28 19.20
CA ALA A 115 3.37 -3.39 20.01
C ALA A 115 3.50 -1.99 19.39
N VAL A 116 3.50 -1.92 18.04
CA VAL A 116 3.65 -0.68 17.29
C VAL A 116 2.68 -0.59 16.10
N PRO A 117 2.27 0.63 15.66
CA PRO A 117 1.29 0.79 14.58
C PRO A 117 1.71 0.17 13.24
N SER A 118 3.01 0.18 12.92
CA SER A 118 3.54 -0.35 11.67
C SER A 118 3.32 -1.87 11.53
N GLU A 119 3.38 -2.62 12.62
CA GLU A 119 3.11 -4.06 12.63
C GLU A 119 1.64 -4.36 12.34
N ALA A 120 0.73 -3.60 12.95
CA ALA A 120 -0.70 -3.71 12.70
C ALA A 120 -1.03 -3.41 11.23
N PHE A 121 -0.37 -2.40 10.65
CA PHE A 121 -0.56 -2.04 9.25
C PHE A 121 -0.01 -3.09 8.28
N ARG A 122 1.20 -3.61 8.53
CA ARG A 122 1.78 -4.72 7.76
C ARG A 122 0.86 -5.94 7.77
N MET A 123 0.32 -6.30 8.94
CA MET A 123 -0.65 -7.39 9.05
C MET A 123 -1.95 -7.09 8.31
N ALA A 124 -2.44 -5.85 8.35
CA ALA A 124 -3.65 -5.47 7.63
C ALA A 124 -3.49 -5.61 6.10
N ASN A 125 -2.34 -5.26 5.54
CA ASN A 125 -2.02 -5.48 4.13
C ASN A 125 -1.93 -6.97 3.78
N HIS A 126 -1.30 -7.76 4.66
CA HIS A 126 -1.26 -9.21 4.51
C HIS A 126 -2.69 -9.81 4.47
N LYS A 127 -3.53 -9.44 5.44
CA LYS A 127 -4.93 -9.89 5.53
C LYS A 127 -5.77 -9.41 4.35
N HIS A 128 -5.55 -8.18 3.87
CA HIS A 128 -6.18 -7.67 2.65
C HIS A 128 -5.95 -8.61 1.46
N ASN A 129 -4.70 -9.00 1.22
CA ASN A 129 -4.35 -9.91 0.13
C ASN A 129 -4.94 -11.30 0.31
N GLU A 130 -4.97 -11.83 1.53
CA GLU A 130 -5.64 -13.10 1.84
C GLU A 130 -7.15 -13.04 1.53
N LEU A 131 -7.82 -11.95 1.92
CA LEU A 131 -9.25 -11.74 1.67
C LEU A 131 -9.55 -11.69 0.17
N LEU A 132 -8.74 -10.97 -0.62
CA LEU A 132 -8.89 -10.92 -2.07
C LEU A 132 -8.73 -12.31 -2.72
N LYS A 133 -7.73 -13.10 -2.27
CA LYS A 133 -7.53 -14.49 -2.73
C LYS A 133 -8.71 -15.39 -2.34
N ALA A 134 -9.32 -15.17 -1.18
CA ALA A 134 -10.51 -15.87 -0.71
C ALA A 134 -11.82 -15.41 -1.42
N GLY A 135 -11.74 -14.50 -2.38
CA GLY A 135 -12.88 -14.05 -3.19
C GLY A 135 -13.69 -12.90 -2.57
N TYR A 136 -13.23 -12.31 -1.47
CA TYR A 136 -13.85 -11.09 -0.95
C TYR A 136 -13.66 -9.93 -1.94
N ARG A 137 -14.68 -9.07 -2.02
CA ARG A 137 -14.65 -7.87 -2.86
C ARG A 137 -14.74 -6.63 -2.00
N ILE A 138 -14.03 -5.56 -2.37
CA ILE A 138 -14.14 -4.29 -1.66
C ILE A 138 -15.57 -3.78 -1.85
N GLY A 139 -16.30 -3.65 -0.74
CA GLY A 139 -17.67 -3.17 -0.74
C GLY A 139 -17.68 -1.67 -0.96
N ARG A 140 -18.32 -1.21 -2.04
CA ARG A 140 -18.66 0.22 -2.19
C ARG A 140 -19.72 0.55 -1.13
N ARG A 141 -19.43 1.55 -0.28
CA ARG A 141 -20.45 2.16 0.59
C ARG A 141 -21.53 2.70 -0.34
N GLN A 142 -22.73 2.11 -0.36
CA GLN A 142 -23.86 2.80 -0.96
C GLN A 142 -24.09 4.05 -0.12
N SER A 143 -24.02 5.20 -0.80
CA SER A 143 -24.27 6.53 -0.26
C SER A 143 -25.69 6.62 0.28
#